data_AF-A0A9P6ZU56-F1
#
_entry.id   AF-A0A9P6ZU56-F1
#
_cell.length_a   1.000
_cell.length_b   1.000
_cell.length_c   1.000
_cell.angle_alpha   90.00
_cell.angle_beta   90.00
_cell.angle_gamma   90.00
#
_symmetry.space_group_name_H-M   'P 1'
#
loop_
_entity.id
_entity.type
_entity.pdbx_description
1 polymer ?
#
loop_
_entity_poly.entity_id
_entity_poly.type
_entity_poly.pdbx_seq_one_letter_code
_entity_poly.pdbx_strand_id
1 'polypeptide(L)'
;MSVPPKPEGMQRALLIGVEKVAGFPNLPQAHTDVAKMRDFLVNFRGYEPENIVIMMHHKSVSPKLYPSRANILREIDLVVKRTSQYDRIFFYYTGHGDQVTCKHNTEPDNKDEAILTYTGKRIIDNMLKERLVDPLPRGAKLFALWDCCHSHTVLDLEHSNCNGLWRMPFKVLSGENYIFIVSPSRY
;
A
#
# COMPACT_ATOMS: atom_id res chain seq x y z
N MET A 1 14.30 29.82 22.97
CA MET A 1 14.91 28.50 22.73
C MET A 1 14.24 27.92 21.50
N SER A 2 14.98 27.72 20.40
CA SER A 2 14.44 27.07 19.20
C SER A 2 14.21 25.59 19.48
N VAL A 3 13.02 25.09 19.16
CA VAL A 3 12.74 23.64 19.20
C VAL A 3 13.77 22.96 18.26
N PRO A 4 14.53 21.97 18.73
CA PRO A 4 15.47 21.27 17.87
C PRO A 4 14.72 20.65 16.68
N PRO A 5 15.28 20.69 15.47
CA PRO A 5 14.65 20.06 14.31
C PRO A 5 14.40 18.59 14.65
N LYS A 6 13.17 18.14 14.41
CA LYS A 6 12.78 16.74 14.63
C LYS A 6 13.71 15.87 13.77
N PRO A 7 14.31 14.79 14.29
CA PRO A 7 15.16 13.93 13.47
C PRO A 7 14.37 13.44 12.25
N GLU A 8 14.86 13.76 11.06
CA GLU A 8 14.25 13.34 9.80
C GLU A 8 14.77 11.96 9.45
N GLY A 9 13.92 10.94 9.61
CA GLY A 9 14.20 9.60 9.14
C GLY A 9 14.13 9.50 7.62
N MET A 10 14.62 8.37 7.09
CA MET A 10 14.65 8.10 5.66
C MET A 10 13.25 7.96 5.07
N GLN A 11 13.06 8.45 3.84
CA GLN A 11 11.86 8.27 3.06
C GLN A 11 12.04 7.07 2.11
N ARG A 12 11.13 6.09 2.17
CA ARG A 12 11.15 4.89 1.34
C ARG A 12 9.80 4.67 0.68
N ALA A 13 9.78 4.20 -0.56
CA ALA A 13 8.53 3.89 -1.22
C ALA A 13 8.53 2.51 -1.89
N LEU A 14 7.37 1.85 -1.85
CA LEU A 14 7.09 0.62 -2.58
C LEU A 14 5.83 0.86 -3.42
N LEU A 15 6.00 0.91 -4.74
CA LEU A 15 4.93 1.23 -5.70
C LEU A 15 4.65 -0.01 -6.55
N ILE A 16 3.41 -0.50 -6.55
CA ILE A 16 3.04 -1.78 -7.14
C ILE A 16 1.90 -1.56 -8.15
N GLY A 17 2.18 -1.86 -9.42
CA GLY A 17 1.23 -1.71 -10.52
C GLY A 17 0.89 -3.06 -11.16
N VAL A 18 -0.38 -3.46 -11.09
CA VAL A 18 -0.89 -4.72 -11.66
C VAL A 18 -1.92 -4.40 -12.75
N GLU A 19 -1.44 -4.30 -14.00
CA GLU A 19 -2.26 -4.09 -15.20
C GLU A 19 -3.07 -5.33 -15.64
N LYS A 20 -2.40 -6.47 -15.88
CA LYS A 20 -3.02 -7.71 -16.38
C LYS A 20 -3.07 -8.79 -15.31
N VAL A 21 -4.25 -9.40 -15.19
CA VAL A 21 -4.51 -10.60 -14.39
C VAL A 21 -5.41 -11.53 -15.21
N ALA A 22 -5.04 -12.80 -15.33
CA ALA A 22 -5.85 -13.76 -16.10
C ALA A 22 -7.25 -13.89 -15.49
N GLY A 23 -8.29 -13.78 -16.33
CA GLY A 23 -9.69 -13.84 -15.89
C GLY A 23 -10.28 -12.50 -15.42
N PHE A 24 -9.52 -11.40 -15.47
CA PHE A 24 -9.98 -10.06 -15.09
C PHE A 24 -9.84 -9.07 -16.26
N PRO A 25 -10.63 -7.97 -16.28
CA PRO A 25 -10.44 -6.89 -17.24
C PRO A 25 -9.04 -6.28 -17.15
N ASN A 26 -8.52 -5.78 -18.26
CA ASN A 26 -7.23 -5.11 -18.27
C ASN A 26 -7.31 -3.73 -17.58
N LEU A 27 -6.28 -3.35 -16.82
CA LEU A 27 -6.16 -2.03 -16.17
C LEU A 27 -4.95 -1.25 -16.72
N PRO A 28 -4.99 -0.77 -17.98
CA PRO A 28 -3.81 -0.20 -18.67
C PRO A 28 -3.20 1.04 -17.98
N GLN A 29 -3.91 1.61 -17.01
CA GLN A 29 -3.45 2.78 -16.26
C GLN A 29 -2.56 2.39 -15.08
N ALA A 30 -2.61 1.15 -14.57
CA ALA A 30 -1.88 0.75 -13.37
C ALA A 30 -0.37 1.01 -13.45
N HIS A 31 0.27 0.71 -14.60
CA HIS A 31 1.71 1.00 -14.80
C HIS A 31 1.97 2.51 -14.95
N THR A 32 1.05 3.24 -15.57
CA THR A 32 1.13 4.70 -15.70
C THR A 32 0.98 5.40 -14.35
N ASP A 33 0.10 4.88 -13.49
CA ASP A 33 -0.21 5.46 -12.18
C ASP A 33 0.97 5.29 -11.22
N VAL A 34 1.65 4.13 -11.20
CA VAL A 34 2.89 3.98 -10.41
C VAL A 34 4.02 4.88 -10.92
N ALA A 35 4.13 5.11 -12.23
CA ALA A 35 5.13 6.02 -12.79
C ALA A 35 4.85 7.47 -12.38
N LYS A 36 3.59 7.92 -12.47
CA LYS A 36 3.17 9.25 -12.00
C LYS A 36 3.37 9.42 -10.50
N MET A 37 3.07 8.38 -9.72
CA MET A 37 3.28 8.41 -8.27
C MET A 37 4.77 8.52 -7.92
N ARG A 38 5.64 7.78 -8.61
CA ARG A 38 7.09 7.93 -8.47
C ARG A 38 7.52 9.36 -8.75
N ASP A 39 7.11 9.93 -9.89
CA ASP A 39 7.50 11.28 -10.27
C ASP A 39 6.95 12.31 -9.28
N PHE A 40 5.76 12.10 -8.73
CA PHE A 40 5.21 12.92 -7.67
C PHE A 40 6.07 12.89 -6.39
N LEU A 41 6.47 11.68 -5.96
CA LEU A 41 7.28 11.49 -4.75
C LEU A 41 8.67 12.13 -4.89
N VAL A 42 9.30 11.96 -6.05
CA VAL A 42 10.62 12.55 -6.33
C VAL A 42 10.52 14.07 -6.43
N ASN A 43 9.65 14.57 -7.32
CA ASN A 43 9.65 15.99 -7.70
C ASN A 43 9.01 16.90 -6.64
N PHE A 44 8.07 16.39 -5.83
CA PHE A 44 7.28 17.22 -4.92
C PHE A 44 7.31 16.76 -3.45
N ARG A 45 7.90 15.60 -3.13
CA ARG A 45 7.97 15.08 -1.76
C ARG A 45 9.40 14.77 -1.29
N GLY A 46 10.41 14.99 -2.14
CA GLY A 46 11.82 14.87 -1.79
C GLY A 46 12.32 13.42 -1.64
N TYR A 47 11.60 12.44 -2.20
CA TYR A 47 12.07 11.05 -2.14
C TYR A 47 13.25 10.86 -3.09
N GLU A 48 14.35 10.33 -2.56
CA GLU A 48 15.48 9.89 -3.38
C GLU A 48 15.06 8.70 -4.27
N PRO A 49 15.32 8.73 -5.59
CA PRO A 49 14.93 7.67 -6.51
C PRO A 49 15.40 6.27 -6.08
N GLU A 50 16.57 6.16 -5.44
CA GLU A 50 17.18 4.91 -4.98
C GLU A 50 16.43 4.29 -3.78
N ASN A 51 15.60 5.09 -3.10
CA ASN A 51 14.74 4.63 -2.03
C ASN A 51 13.31 4.29 -2.51
N ILE A 52 13.04 4.34 -3.81
CA ILE A 52 11.76 3.96 -4.41
C ILE A 52 11.92 2.63 -5.17
N VAL A 53 11.17 1.62 -4.75
CA VAL A 53 11.04 0.35 -5.47
C VAL A 53 9.74 0.38 -6.27
N ILE A 54 9.82 0.04 -7.56
CA ILE A 54 8.66 -0.05 -8.44
C ILE A 54 8.52 -1.48 -8.95
N MET A 55 7.32 -2.04 -8.76
CA MET A 55 6.95 -3.37 -9.21
C MET A 55 5.91 -3.27 -10.32
N MET A 56 6.24 -3.79 -11.51
CA MET A 56 5.33 -3.89 -12.65
C MET A 56 5.74 -5.05 -13.56
N HIS A 57 4.77 -5.73 -14.16
CA HIS A 57 5.03 -6.80 -15.15
C HIS A 57 5.19 -6.20 -16.55
N HIS A 58 6.30 -5.51 -16.77
CA HIS A 58 6.64 -4.90 -18.06
C HIS A 58 8.00 -5.37 -18.55
N LYS A 59 8.21 -5.44 -19.87
CA LYS A 59 9.46 -5.93 -20.49
C LYS A 59 10.71 -5.13 -20.09
N SER A 60 10.55 -3.86 -19.71
CA SER A 60 11.64 -2.99 -19.26
C SER A 60 12.00 -3.16 -17.78
N VAL A 61 11.27 -4.00 -17.05
CA VAL A 61 11.46 -4.21 -15.61
C VAL A 61 11.97 -5.63 -15.38
N SER A 62 12.90 -5.77 -14.44
CA SER A 62 13.44 -7.08 -14.08
C SER A 62 12.31 -8.02 -13.63
N PRO A 63 12.29 -9.30 -14.06
CA PRO A 63 11.30 -10.27 -13.57
C PRO A 63 11.26 -10.42 -12.04
N LYS A 64 12.34 -10.08 -11.33
CA LYS A 64 12.38 -10.05 -9.85
C LYS A 64 11.42 -9.01 -9.24
N LEU A 65 11.05 -7.99 -10.02
CA LEU A 65 10.13 -6.92 -9.66
C LEU A 65 8.75 -7.11 -10.32
N TYR A 66 8.49 -8.24 -10.96
CA TYR A 66 7.13 -8.55 -11.40
C TYR A 66 6.27 -8.82 -10.17
N PRO A 67 5.06 -8.25 -10.06
CA PRO A 67 4.24 -8.27 -8.85
C PRO A 67 3.54 -9.63 -8.64
N SER A 68 4.34 -10.70 -8.54
CA SER A 68 3.90 -12.03 -8.08
C SER A 68 3.71 -12.00 -6.57
N ARG A 69 2.98 -12.98 -6.02
CA ARG A 69 2.80 -13.09 -4.57
C ARG A 69 4.13 -13.14 -3.82
N ALA A 70 5.07 -13.95 -4.30
CA ALA A 70 6.38 -14.09 -3.67
C ALA A 70 7.19 -12.78 -3.73
N ASN A 71 7.17 -12.09 -4.87
CA ASN A 71 7.95 -10.87 -5.03
C ASN A 71 7.36 -9.70 -4.22
N ILE A 72 6.04 -9.53 -4.18
CA ILE A 72 5.40 -8.47 -3.39
C ILE A 72 5.73 -8.64 -1.92
N LEU A 73 5.53 -9.85 -1.39
CA LEU A 73 5.85 -10.16 0.00
C LEU A 73 7.33 -9.96 0.32
N ARG A 74 8.22 -10.36 -0.59
CA ARG A 74 9.67 -10.11 -0.45
C ARG A 74 10.00 -8.62 -0.40
N GLU A 75 9.42 -7.79 -1.26
CA GLU A 75 9.67 -6.34 -1.24
C GLU A 75 9.06 -5.65 -0.02
N ILE A 76 7.92 -6.12 0.48
CA ILE A 76 7.36 -5.69 1.78
C ILE A 76 8.36 -5.99 2.90
N ASP A 77 8.85 -7.23 2.99
CA ASP A 77 9.82 -7.60 4.03
C ASP A 77 11.10 -6.76 3.94
N LEU A 78 11.58 -6.49 2.73
CA LEU A 78 12.78 -5.69 2.51
C LEU A 78 12.59 -4.22 2.89
N VAL A 79 11.45 -3.60 2.56
CA VAL A 79 11.20 -2.21 2.94
C VAL A 79 11.06 -2.08 4.46
N VAL A 80 10.32 -2.99 5.10
CA VAL A 80 10.12 -3.00 6.55
C VAL A 80 11.43 -3.25 7.30
N LYS A 81 12.23 -4.22 6.86
CA LYS A 81 13.55 -4.52 7.47
C LYS A 81 14.52 -3.34 7.40
N ARG A 82 14.37 -2.46 6.41
CA ARG A 82 15.21 -1.25 6.23
C ARG A 82 14.66 0.00 6.93
N THR A 83 13.51 -0.11 7.58
CA THR A 83 12.83 1.00 8.27
C THR A 83 13.30 1.08 9.71
N SER A 84 13.73 2.28 10.11
CA SER A 84 14.13 2.61 11.47
C SER A 84 13.12 3.58 12.11
N GLN A 85 13.33 3.87 13.39
CA GLN A 85 12.57 4.91 14.08
C GLN A 85 12.63 6.24 13.31
N TYR A 86 11.48 6.92 13.16
CA TYR A 86 11.28 8.17 12.43
C TYR A 86 11.32 8.09 10.90
N ASP A 87 11.63 6.93 10.31
CA ASP A 87 11.52 6.72 8.88
C ASP A 87 10.06 6.83 8.40
N ARG A 88 9.90 7.10 7.10
CA ARG A 88 8.60 7.22 6.44
C ARG A 88 8.53 6.24 5.28
N ILE A 89 7.51 5.41 5.26
CA ILE A 89 7.22 4.48 4.17
C ILE A 89 6.00 4.98 3.41
N PHE A 90 6.11 5.03 2.08
CA PHE A 90 4.99 5.22 1.17
C PHE A 90 4.71 3.90 0.44
N PHE A 91 3.59 3.28 0.74
CA PHE A 91 3.12 2.08 0.06
C PHE A 91 2.00 2.45 -0.90
N TYR A 92 2.13 2.08 -2.18
CA TYR A 92 1.10 2.32 -3.18
C TYR A 92 0.82 1.05 -3.96
N TYR A 93 -0.44 0.67 -4.02
CA TYR A 93 -0.92 -0.41 -4.86
C TYR A 93 -1.99 0.12 -5.81
N THR A 94 -1.88 -0.21 -7.09
CA THR A 94 -2.91 0.01 -8.11
C THR A 94 -3.11 -1.26 -8.93
N GLY A 95 -4.35 -1.72 -9.01
CA GLY A 95 -4.68 -3.02 -9.59
C GLY A 95 -6.06 -3.53 -9.17
N HIS A 96 -6.30 -4.82 -9.35
CA HIS A 96 -7.55 -5.44 -8.92
C HIS A 96 -7.54 -5.78 -7.43
N GLY A 97 -8.65 -5.46 -6.77
CA GLY A 97 -8.99 -5.96 -5.43
C GLY A 97 -10.02 -7.07 -5.53
N ASP A 98 -10.14 -7.87 -4.49
CA ASP A 98 -11.08 -8.98 -4.39
C ASP A 98 -11.56 -9.13 -2.94
N GLN A 99 -12.70 -9.81 -2.75
CA GLN A 99 -13.23 -10.16 -1.42
C GLN A 99 -13.26 -11.68 -1.27
N VAL A 100 -12.76 -12.19 -0.15
CA VAL A 100 -12.76 -13.62 0.17
C VAL A 100 -13.60 -13.82 1.43
N THR A 101 -14.41 -14.87 1.50
CA THR A 101 -15.16 -15.18 2.73
C THR A 101 -14.18 -15.38 3.90
N CYS A 102 -14.32 -14.54 4.93
CA CYS A 102 -13.52 -14.59 6.14
C CYS A 102 -13.77 -15.94 6.85
N LYS A 103 -12.69 -16.62 7.22
CA LYS A 103 -12.76 -17.91 7.96
C LYS A 103 -12.68 -17.76 9.47
N HIS A 104 -12.36 -16.55 9.94
CA HIS A 104 -12.03 -16.28 11.33
C HIS A 104 -13.04 -15.34 12.01
N ASN A 105 -14.09 -14.90 11.29
CA ASN A 105 -15.14 -13.97 11.75
C ASN A 105 -14.56 -12.73 12.44
N THR A 106 -13.43 -12.20 11.98
CA THR A 106 -12.83 -10.99 12.57
C THR A 106 -13.52 -9.71 12.07
N GLU A 107 -14.16 -9.77 10.90
CA GLU A 107 -14.80 -8.62 10.27
C GLU A 107 -16.33 -8.59 10.41
N PRO A 108 -16.94 -7.39 10.46
CA PRO A 108 -18.39 -7.22 10.63
C PRO A 108 -19.26 -7.84 9.52
N ASP A 109 -18.71 -8.03 8.32
CA ASP A 109 -19.39 -8.59 7.15
C ASP A 109 -18.90 -10.00 6.75
N ASN A 110 -17.94 -10.56 7.51
CA ASN A 110 -17.26 -11.83 7.25
C ASN A 110 -16.58 -11.92 5.87
N LYS A 111 -15.92 -10.85 5.38
CA LYS A 111 -15.24 -10.87 4.06
C LYS A 111 -13.87 -10.19 4.05
N ASP A 112 -12.81 -10.98 4.12
CA ASP A 112 -11.44 -10.44 4.05
C ASP A 112 -11.20 -9.79 2.69
N GLU A 113 -10.62 -8.59 2.69
CA GLU A 113 -10.24 -7.92 1.47
C GLU A 113 -8.84 -8.38 1.00
N ALA A 114 -8.64 -8.45 -0.31
CA ALA A 114 -7.40 -8.93 -0.90
C ALA A 114 -6.98 -8.12 -2.11
N ILE A 115 -5.67 -7.93 -2.27
CA ILE A 115 -5.10 -7.47 -3.53
C ILE A 115 -4.79 -8.65 -4.44
N LEU A 116 -4.92 -8.45 -5.75
CA LEU A 116 -4.53 -9.45 -6.75
C LEU A 116 -3.13 -9.19 -7.30
N THR A 117 -2.38 -10.28 -7.44
CA THR A 117 -1.06 -10.30 -8.07
C THR A 117 -1.20 -10.49 -9.58
N TYR A 118 -0.17 -10.20 -10.38
CA TYR A 118 -0.27 -10.42 -11.85
C TYR A 118 -0.49 -11.90 -12.20
N THR A 119 -0.10 -12.81 -11.30
CA THR A 119 -0.31 -14.26 -11.42
C THR A 119 -1.72 -14.70 -10.99
N GLY A 120 -2.63 -13.77 -10.66
CA GLY A 120 -3.98 -14.08 -10.17
C GLY A 120 -4.03 -14.70 -8.77
N LYS A 121 -2.95 -14.57 -7.99
CA LYS A 121 -2.96 -14.98 -6.58
C LYS A 121 -3.42 -13.82 -5.72
N ARG A 122 -4.02 -14.14 -4.57
CA ARG A 122 -4.51 -13.15 -3.59
C ARG A 122 -3.48 -12.94 -2.49
N ILE A 123 -3.40 -11.71 -2.01
CA ILE A 123 -2.73 -11.34 -0.76
C ILE A 123 -3.79 -10.68 0.11
N ILE A 124 -4.14 -11.37 1.19
CA ILE A 124 -5.21 -10.99 2.13
C ILE A 124 -4.69 -9.89 3.06
N ASP A 125 -5.58 -8.98 3.44
CA ASP A 125 -5.39 -7.88 4.39
C ASP A 125 -4.62 -8.23 5.67
N ASN A 126 -4.99 -9.32 6.33
CA ASN A 126 -4.38 -9.80 7.55
C ASN A 126 -2.89 -10.10 7.35
N MET A 127 -2.54 -10.68 6.19
CA MET A 127 -1.15 -10.92 5.81
C MET A 127 -0.41 -9.62 5.46
N LEU A 128 -1.11 -8.63 4.89
CA LEU A 128 -0.53 -7.30 4.66
C LEU A 128 -0.23 -6.61 5.98
N LYS A 129 -1.16 -6.63 6.93
CA LYS A 129 -0.99 -6.07 8.28
C LYS A 129 0.18 -6.74 9.01
N GLU A 130 0.20 -8.07 9.06
CA GLU A 130 1.25 -8.86 9.72
C GLU A 130 2.64 -8.52 9.18
N ARG A 131 2.76 -8.26 7.88
CA ARG A 131 4.05 -8.11 7.19
C ARG A 131 4.49 -6.66 7.01
N LEU A 132 3.55 -5.74 6.81
CA LEU A 132 3.82 -4.34 6.49
C LEU A 132 3.66 -3.41 7.70
N VAL A 133 2.77 -3.75 8.64
CA VAL A 133 2.34 -2.86 9.73
C VAL A 133 2.94 -3.29 11.07
N ASP A 134 2.66 -4.53 11.48
CA ASP A 134 3.03 -5.05 12.80
C ASP A 134 4.55 -5.02 13.09
N PRO A 135 5.47 -5.22 12.12
CA PRO A 135 6.90 -5.19 12.40
C PRO A 135 7.53 -3.79 12.38
N LEU A 136 6.74 -2.72 12.13
CA LEU A 136 7.30 -1.37 12.05
C LEU A 136 7.81 -0.87 13.42
N PRO A 137 9.00 -0.27 13.48
CA PRO A 137 9.51 0.26 14.74
C PRO A 137 8.69 1.46 15.20
N ARG A 138 8.55 1.60 16.52
CA ARG A 138 7.83 2.74 17.11
C ARG A 138 8.37 4.06 16.57
N GLY A 139 7.47 4.95 16.14
CA GLY A 139 7.81 6.27 15.61
C GLY A 139 8.15 6.29 14.12
N ALA A 140 8.27 5.14 13.45
CA ALA A 140 8.18 5.09 11.99
C ALA A 140 6.76 5.45 11.53
N LYS A 141 6.64 5.95 10.31
CA LYS A 141 5.34 6.30 9.72
C LYS A 141 5.11 5.53 8.45
N LEU A 142 3.93 4.92 8.33
CA LEU A 142 3.46 4.32 7.09
C LEU A 142 2.31 5.15 6.52
N PHE A 143 2.46 5.54 5.25
CA PHE A 143 1.39 6.03 4.41
C PHE A 143 1.08 4.95 3.37
N ALA A 144 -0.11 4.36 3.42
CA ALA A 144 -0.53 3.33 2.48
C ALA A 144 -1.74 3.81 1.66
N LEU A 145 -1.60 3.74 0.34
CA LEU A 145 -2.62 4.10 -0.64
C LEU A 145 -2.96 2.87 -1.48
N TRP A 146 -4.24 2.54 -1.54
CA TRP A 146 -4.77 1.41 -2.29
C TRP A 146 -5.77 1.94 -3.33
N ASP A 147 -5.45 1.72 -4.61
CA ASP A 147 -6.28 2.08 -5.75
C ASP A 147 -6.78 0.79 -6.42
N CYS A 148 -7.79 0.19 -5.79
CA CYS A 148 -8.42 -1.06 -6.22
C CYS A 148 -9.90 -1.11 -5.80
N CYS A 149 -10.71 -1.89 -6.52
CA CYS A 149 -12.11 -2.12 -6.16
C CYS A 149 -12.21 -2.92 -4.84
N HIS A 150 -13.21 -2.63 -3.99
CA HIS A 150 -13.45 -3.27 -2.67
C HIS A 150 -12.33 -3.03 -1.64
N SER A 151 -12.17 -1.80 -1.18
CA SER A 151 -11.08 -1.35 -0.28
C SER A 151 -11.55 -0.86 1.10
N HIS A 152 -12.78 -1.21 1.53
CA HIS A 152 -13.42 -0.71 2.76
C HIS A 152 -12.84 -1.31 4.06
N THR A 153 -12.18 -2.48 4.00
CA THR A 153 -11.66 -3.28 5.14
C THR A 153 -10.23 -3.86 4.98
N VAL A 154 -9.45 -3.53 3.92
CA VAL A 154 -8.11 -4.07 3.51
C VAL A 154 -7.04 -4.16 4.63
N LEU A 155 -7.30 -3.72 5.87
CA LEU A 155 -6.40 -3.90 7.02
C LEU A 155 -7.06 -4.19 8.39
N ASP A 156 -8.37 -4.44 8.49
CA ASP A 156 -9.09 -4.81 9.74
C ASP A 156 -8.61 -4.06 11.02
N LEU A 157 -8.81 -2.73 11.07
CA LEU A 157 -8.33 -1.86 12.17
C LEU A 157 -9.48 -1.28 13.03
N GLU A 158 -9.30 -1.29 14.36
CA GLU A 158 -10.31 -1.07 15.41
C GLU A 158 -10.97 0.33 15.53
N HIS A 159 -10.59 1.35 14.74
CA HIS A 159 -11.09 2.73 14.94
C HIS A 159 -11.83 3.28 13.72
N SER A 160 -13.02 2.75 13.45
CA SER A 160 -13.81 3.05 12.24
C SER A 160 -14.48 4.42 12.18
N ASN A 161 -14.46 5.22 13.25
CA ASN A 161 -15.21 6.49 13.31
C ASN A 161 -14.38 7.62 13.92
N CYS A 162 -13.69 8.42 13.10
CA CYS A 162 -13.45 9.83 13.45
C CYS A 162 -13.02 10.66 12.24
N ASN A 163 -13.77 11.76 12.06
CA ASN A 163 -13.49 13.00 11.31
C ASN A 163 -13.92 13.05 9.84
N GLY A 164 -15.14 13.58 9.66
CA GLY A 164 -15.60 14.13 8.40
C GLY A 164 -14.82 15.39 8.03
N LEU A 165 -14.40 15.44 6.76
CA LEU A 165 -14.27 16.66 5.98
C LEU A 165 -14.30 16.26 4.50
N TRP A 166 -15.41 16.63 3.86
CA TRP A 166 -15.73 16.60 2.42
C TRP A 166 -16.10 15.23 1.80
N ARG A 167 -17.35 15.19 1.31
CA ARG A 167 -18.09 14.04 0.74
C ARG A 167 -17.34 13.35 -0.40
N MET A 168 -16.51 12.37 -0.05
CA MET A 168 -15.91 11.31 -0.87
C MET A 168 -15.58 10.17 0.12
N PRO A 169 -15.70 8.87 -0.19
CA PRO A 169 -15.47 7.80 0.78
C PRO A 169 -13.96 7.57 0.99
N PHE A 170 -13.27 8.58 1.51
CA PHE A 170 -11.92 8.43 2.04
C PHE A 170 -12.03 7.94 3.49
N LYS A 171 -11.44 6.78 3.78
CA LYS A 171 -11.26 6.32 5.17
C LYS A 171 -9.88 6.75 5.64
N VAL A 172 -9.84 7.73 6.53
CA VAL A 172 -8.62 8.19 7.20
C VAL A 172 -8.59 7.56 8.59
N LEU A 173 -7.64 6.64 8.80
CA LEU A 173 -7.37 6.09 10.12
C LEU A 173 -6.05 6.67 10.61
N SER A 174 -6.08 7.38 11.75
CA SER A 174 -4.90 7.96 12.38
C SER A 174 -4.56 7.22 13.68
N GLY A 175 -3.41 6.54 13.70
CA GLY A 175 -2.75 6.07 14.93
C GLY A 175 -1.39 6.76 15.10
N GLU A 176 -0.65 6.47 16.18
CA GLU A 176 0.66 7.11 16.45
C GLU A 176 1.67 6.98 15.28
N ASN A 177 1.49 5.99 14.38
CA ASN A 177 2.40 5.66 13.29
C ASN A 177 1.76 5.63 11.88
N TYR A 178 0.48 5.98 11.68
CA TYR A 178 -0.23 5.63 10.43
C TYR A 178 -1.13 6.73 9.89
N ILE A 179 -1.12 6.88 8.56
CA ILE A 179 -2.16 7.59 7.80
C ILE A 179 -2.58 6.68 6.64
N PHE A 180 -3.81 6.19 6.70
CA PHE A 180 -4.42 5.40 5.63
C PHE A 180 -5.27 6.32 4.75
N ILE A 181 -5.15 6.20 3.43
CA ILE A 181 -6.10 6.83 2.51
C ILE A 181 -6.56 5.75 1.53
N VAL A 182 -7.81 5.33 1.69
CA VAL A 182 -8.54 4.49 0.75
C VAL A 182 -9.23 5.41 -0.26
N SER A 183 -9.08 5.15 -1.56
CA SER A 183 -9.72 5.92 -2.65
C SER A 183 -10.86 5.11 -3.28
N PRO A 184 -11.92 5.75 -3.82
CA PRO A 184 -13.24 5.14 -4.01
C PRO A 184 -13.28 4.09 -5.10
N SER A 185 -14.20 3.14 -4.93
CA SER A 185 -14.76 2.34 -6.00
C SER A 185 -15.15 3.25 -7.18
N ARG A 186 -14.43 3.16 -8.29
CA ARG A 186 -14.92 3.72 -9.55
C ARG A 186 -16.05 2.81 -10.03
N TYR A 187 -17.29 3.31 -9.88
CA TYR A 187 -18.33 3.06 -10.86
C TYR A 187 -18.17 4.10 -11.97
#